data_AF-A0A7W0HQH0-F1
#
_entry.id   AF-A0A7W0HQH0-F1
#
_cell.length_a   1.000
_cell.length_b   1.000
_cell.length_c   1.000
_cell.angle_alpha   90.00
_cell.angle_beta   90.00
_cell.angle_gamma   90.00
#
_symmetry.space_group_name_H-M   'P 1'
#
loop_
_entity.id
_entity.type
_entity.pdbx_description
1 polymer ?
#
loop_
_entity_poly.entity_id
_entity_poly.type
_entity_poly.pdbx_seq_one_letter_code
_entity_poly.pdbx_strand_id
1 'polypeptide(L)'
;MVDDRMPAIGRCYSCKRTFGYQPSTVMMIEVDPETGLLPGMSVTGRFRDPSPEVLARVVKQPVCQECVDRAKRFAQAREIRFETWHNPG
;
A
#
# COMPACT_ATOMS: atom_id res chain seq x y z
N MET A 1 -14.10 18.18 22.70
CA MET A 1 -12.84 17.41 22.59
C MET A 1 -12.07 17.98 21.42
N VAL A 2 -10.80 18.29 21.66
CA VAL A 2 -9.93 19.19 20.87
C VAL A 2 -9.54 18.58 19.52
N ASP A 3 -9.82 19.35 18.46
CA ASP A 3 -9.13 19.45 17.16
C ASP A 3 -8.48 18.18 16.53
N ASP A 4 -9.27 17.38 15.80
CA ASP A 4 -8.78 16.32 14.88
C ASP A 4 -9.15 16.65 13.43
N ARG A 5 -8.97 17.91 13.01
CA ARG A 5 -9.34 18.37 11.65
C ARG A 5 -8.19 19.00 10.90
N MET A 6 -6.97 18.99 11.43
CA MET A 6 -5.83 19.52 10.70
C MET A 6 -5.39 18.53 9.63
N PRO A 7 -5.51 18.89 8.34
CA PRO A 7 -4.96 18.05 7.28
C PRO A 7 -3.44 17.99 7.42
N ALA A 8 -2.91 16.78 7.51
CA ALA A 8 -1.48 16.53 7.40
C ALA A 8 -1.07 16.56 5.92
N ILE A 9 0.16 16.98 5.64
CA ILE A 9 0.75 16.89 4.30
C ILE A 9 1.77 15.75 4.33
N GLY A 10 1.68 14.84 3.37
CA GLY A 10 2.68 13.79 3.21
C GLY A 10 2.70 13.20 1.82
N ARG A 11 3.49 12.14 1.64
CA ARG A 11 3.77 11.53 0.34
C ARG A 11 3.13 10.15 0.26
N CYS A 12 2.34 9.91 -0.78
CA CYS A 12 1.73 8.60 -1.01
C CYS A 12 2.81 7.53 -1.18
N TYR A 13 2.76 6.45 -0.40
CA TYR A 13 3.71 5.36 -0.53
C TYR A 13 3.73 4.76 -1.94
N SER A 14 2.58 4.62 -2.59
CA SER A 14 2.47 3.94 -3.88
C SER A 14 2.92 4.83 -5.05
N CYS A 15 2.24 5.96 -5.29
CA CYS A 15 2.53 6.82 -6.44
C CYS A 15 3.54 7.94 -6.16
N LYS A 16 4.03 8.05 -4.92
CA LYS A 16 5.01 9.05 -4.49
C LYS A 16 4.58 10.51 -4.69
N ARG A 17 3.29 10.80 -4.96
CA ARG A 17 2.75 12.17 -5.02
C ARG A 17 2.54 12.73 -3.62
N THR A 18 2.81 14.02 -3.44
CA THR A 18 2.47 14.76 -2.22
C THR A 18 0.98 15.06 -2.20
N PHE A 19 0.31 14.86 -1.07
CA PHE A 19 -1.11 15.14 -0.91
C PHE A 19 -1.44 15.50 0.55
N GLY A 20 -2.52 16.27 0.72
CA GLY A 20 -3.12 16.49 2.03
C GLY A 20 -4.01 15.32 2.42
N TYR A 21 -3.98 14.90 3.68
CA TYR A 21 -4.81 13.83 4.19
C TYR A 21 -5.16 14.02 5.67
N GLN A 22 -6.24 13.40 6.11
CA GLN A 22 -6.59 13.36 7.52
C GLN A 22 -6.01 12.07 8.14
N PRO A 23 -5.13 12.16 9.16
CA PRO A 23 -4.46 10.98 9.73
C PRO A 23 -5.42 9.91 10.27
N SER A 24 -6.61 10.32 10.72
CA SER A 24 -7.63 9.42 11.26
C SER A 24 -8.41 8.64 10.20
N THR A 25 -8.35 9.02 8.92
CA THR A 25 -9.14 8.39 7.83
C THR A 25 -8.30 7.85 6.69
N VAL A 26 -7.07 8.32 6.52
CA VAL A 26 -6.19 7.86 5.43
C VAL A 26 -5.80 6.40 5.63
N MET A 27 -5.69 5.67 4.52
CA MET A 27 -5.08 4.34 4.55
C MET A 27 -3.60 4.47 4.91
N MET A 28 -3.18 3.83 6.00
CA MET A 28 -1.79 3.73 6.43
C MET A 28 -1.31 2.30 6.25
N ILE A 29 -0.10 2.12 5.72
CA ILE A 29 0.52 0.80 5.59
C ILE A 29 1.86 0.78 6.33
N GLU A 30 2.25 -0.40 6.80
CA GLU A 30 3.55 -0.60 7.43
C GLU A 30 4.63 -0.83 6.37
N VAL A 31 5.74 -0.13 6.51
CA VAL A 31 6.85 -0.16 5.57
C VAL A 31 8.14 -0.26 6.37
N ASP A 32 9.04 -1.15 5.95
CA ASP A 32 10.42 -1.13 6.44
C ASP A 32 11.15 0.06 5.81
N PRO A 33 11.57 1.08 6.59
CA PRO A 33 12.23 2.26 6.07
C PRO A 33 13.58 1.97 5.41
N GLU A 34 14.24 0.85 5.74
CA GLU A 34 15.52 0.48 5.12
C GLU A 34 15.35 0.00 3.67
N THR A 35 14.28 -0.78 3.42
CA THR A 35 14.04 -1.40 2.11
C THR A 35 12.99 -0.65 1.29
N GLY A 36 12.14 0.14 1.95
CA GLY A 36 10.98 0.77 1.34
C GLY A 36 9.90 -0.24 0.93
N LEU A 37 9.92 -1.46 1.47
CA LEU A 37 9.00 -2.54 1.18
C LEU A 37 8.10 -2.85 2.39
N LEU A 38 7.04 -3.62 2.15
CA LEU A 38 6.23 -4.17 3.23
C LEU A 38 7.07 -5.14 4.08
N PRO A 39 6.83 -5.24 5.39
CA PRO A 39 7.50 -6.22 6.24
C PRO A 39 7.39 -7.63 5.65
N GLY A 40 8.52 -8.30 5.51
CA GLY A 40 8.59 -9.67 4.97
C GLY A 40 8.52 -9.76 3.44
N MET A 41 8.36 -8.65 2.72
CA MET A 41 8.35 -8.64 1.26
C MET A 41 9.78 -8.57 0.70
N SER A 42 10.13 -9.52 -0.17
CA SER A 42 11.38 -9.46 -0.94
C SER A 42 11.25 -8.55 -2.16
N VAL A 43 12.39 -8.11 -2.71
CA VAL A 43 12.44 -7.37 -3.99
C VAL A 43 11.82 -8.13 -5.17
N THR A 44 11.78 -9.46 -5.09
CA THR A 44 11.13 -10.34 -6.08
C THR A 44 9.64 -10.57 -5.81
N GLY A 45 9.06 -9.89 -4.82
CA GLY A 45 7.64 -9.96 -4.49
C GLY A 45 7.21 -11.21 -3.72
N ARG A 46 8.14 -11.97 -3.13
CA ARG A 46 7.82 -13.10 -2.25
C ARG A 46 7.64 -12.59 -0.82
N PHE A 47 6.63 -13.11 -0.13
CA PHE A 47 6.44 -12.86 1.29
C PHE A 47 7.09 -13.96 2.12
N ARG A 48 7.75 -13.56 3.19
CA ARG A 48 8.32 -14.41 4.25
C ARG A 48 7.98 -13.79 5.59
N ASP A 49 8.13 -14.59 6.65
CA ASP A 49 8.00 -14.06 8.01
C ASP A 49 9.06 -12.97 8.26
N PRO A 50 8.66 -11.74 8.64
CA PRO A 50 9.60 -10.68 8.94
C PRO A 50 10.34 -10.98 10.25
N SER A 51 11.64 -10.71 10.30
CA SER A 51 12.40 -10.84 11.54
C SER A 51 11.96 -9.80 12.59
N PRO A 52 12.20 -10.06 13.89
CA PRO A 52 11.86 -9.11 14.95
C PRO A 52 12.49 -7.74 14.76
N GLU A 53 13.72 -7.65 14.25
CA GLU A 53 14.35 -6.35 13.97
C GLU A 53 13.66 -5.57 12.83
N VAL A 54 13.06 -6.26 11.85
CA VAL A 54 12.27 -5.61 10.79
C VAL A 54 10.99 -5.06 11.39
N LEU A 55 10.29 -5.86 12.21
CA LEU A 55 9.05 -5.43 12.87
C LEU A 55 9.27 -4.26 13.84
N ALA A 56 10.40 -4.22 14.54
CA ALA A 56 10.70 -3.15 15.49
C ALA A 56 10.92 -1.78 14.84
N ARG A 57 11.26 -1.72 13.55
CA ARG A 57 11.56 -0.48 12.83
C ARG A 57 10.51 -0.05 11.80
N VAL A 58 9.40 -0.79 11.67
CA VAL A 58 8.37 -0.47 10.68
C VAL A 58 7.79 0.92 10.95
N VAL A 59 7.56 1.64 9.87
CA VAL A 59 6.92 2.95 9.91
C VAL A 59 5.60 2.91 9.16
N LYS A 60 4.61 3.66 9.64
CA LYS A 60 3.34 3.82 8.94
C LYS A 60 3.45 4.90 7.87
N GLN A 61 3.10 4.57 6.64
CA GLN A 61 3.08 5.52 5.52
C GLN A 61 1.69 5.66 4.90
N PRO A 62 1.28 6.88 4.53
CA PRO A 62 -0.04 7.13 3.97
C PRO A 62 -0.13 6.70 2.50
N VAL A 63 -1.30 6.22 2.09
CA VAL A 63 -1.63 5.90 0.69
C VAL A 63 -2.81 6.76 0.25
N CYS A 64 -2.66 7.45 -0.88
CA CYS A 64 -3.74 8.28 -1.40
C CYS A 64 -4.93 7.42 -1.89
N GLN A 65 -6.13 7.98 -1.81
CA GLN A 65 -7.37 7.29 -2.16
C GLN A 65 -7.35 6.75 -3.60
N GLU A 66 -6.79 7.51 -4.55
CA GLU A 66 -6.66 7.07 -5.95
C GLU A 66 -5.85 5.77 -6.10
N CYS A 67 -4.80 5.59 -5.30
CA CYS A 67 -4.00 4.36 -5.29
C CYS A 67 -4.76 3.21 -4.62
N VAL A 68 -5.51 3.49 -3.55
CA VAL A 68 -6.37 2.50 -2.89
C VAL A 68 -7.45 2.00 -3.85
N ASP A 69 -8.16 2.91 -4.52
CA ASP A 69 -9.22 2.56 -5.47
C ASP A 69 -8.67 1.78 -6.66
N ARG A 70 -7.49 2.17 -7.16
CA ARG A 70 -6.77 1.41 -8.18
C ARG A 70 -6.46 -0.01 -7.72
N ALA A 71 -5.93 -0.18 -6.51
CA ALA A 71 -5.63 -1.51 -5.96
C ALA A 71 -6.89 -2.37 -5.81
N LYS A 72 -8.01 -1.78 -5.35
CA LYS A 72 -9.31 -2.47 -5.27
C LYS A 72 -9.79 -2.97 -6.64
N ARG A 73 -9.70 -2.13 -7.69
CA ARG A 73 -10.04 -2.53 -9.06
C ARG A 73 -9.19 -3.69 -9.56
N PHE A 74 -7.88 -3.68 -9.27
CA PHE A 74 -7.00 -4.80 -9.62
C PHE A 74 -7.33 -6.07 -8.85
N ALA A 75 -7.65 -5.97 -7.55
CA ALA A 75 -8.05 -7.13 -6.76
C ALA A 75 -9.35 -7.77 -7.30
N GLN A 76 -10.35 -6.95 -7.62
CA GLN A 76 -11.61 -7.40 -8.24
C GLN A 76 -11.38 -8.01 -9.64
N ALA A 77 -10.48 -7.42 -10.44
CA ALA A 77 -10.14 -7.96 -11.75
C ALA A 77 -9.43 -9.32 -11.67
N ARG A 78 -8.70 -9.63 -10.59
CA ARG A 78 -8.08 -10.96 -10.39
C ARG A 78 -9.10 -12.06 -10.08
N GLU A 79 -10.34 -11.70 -9.72
CA GLU A 79 -11.46 -12.63 -9.56
C GLU A 79 -12.09 -13.00 -10.92
N ILE A 80 -11.78 -12.27 -11.98
CA ILE A 80 -12.11 -12.66 -13.36
C ILE A 80 -11.07 -13.69 -13.81
N ARG A 81 -11.45 -14.97 -13.77
CA ARG A 81 -10.72 -16.05 -14.44
C ARG A 81 -10.42 -15.60 -15.88
N PHE A 82 -9.19 -15.78 -16.32
CA PHE A 82 -8.88 -15.82 -17.76
C PHE A 82 -9.64 -17.02 -18.34
N GLU A 83 -10.89 -16.81 -18.72
CA GLU A 83 -11.65 -17.77 -19.50
C GLU A 83 -10.99 -17.83 -20.88
N THR A 84 -10.11 -18.82 -21.01
CA THR A 84 -9.65 -19.47 -22.23
C THR A 84 -9.24 -18.51 -23.35
N TRP A 85 -7.93 -18.25 -23.45
CA TRP A 85 -7.33 -17.79 -24.70
C TRP A 85 -7.60 -18.85 -25.78
N HIS A 86 -8.61 -18.65 -26.62
CA HIS A 86 -8.85 -19.49 -27.79
C HIS A 86 -8.08 -18.84 -28.95
N ASN A 87 -6.99 -19.49 -29.38
CA ASN A 87 -6.28 -19.13 -30.59
C ASN A 87 -7.04 -19.73 -31.77
N PRO A 88 -7.69 -18.96 -32.65
CA PRO A 88 -8.10 -19.49 -33.94
C PRO A 88 -6.85 -19.58 -34.81
N GLY A 89 -6.32 -20.80 -34.96
CA GLY A 89 -5.41 -21.13 -36.06
C GLY A 89 -6.13 -21.12 -37.40
#